data_AF-A0A951A3S4-F1
#
_entry.id   AF-A0A951A3S4-F1
#
_cell.length_a   1.000
_cell.length_b   1.000
_cell.length_c   1.000
_cell.angle_alpha   90.00
_cell.angle_beta   90.00
_cell.angle_gamma   90.00
#
_symmetry.space_group_name_H-M   'P 1'
#
loop_
_entity.id
_entity.type
_entity.pdbx_description
1 polymer ?
#
loop_
_entity_poly.entity_id
_entity_poly.type
_entity_poly.pdbx_seq_one_letter_code
_entity_poly.pdbx_strand_id
1 'polypeptide(L)' 'MFDHVSIGVRDIARAKRFYDAALAPLGYKC' A
#
# COMPACT_ATOMS: atom_id res chain seq x y z
N MET A 1 -3.37 19.55 5.58
CA MET A 1 -2.13 19.45 4.79
C MET A 1 -1.91 17.97 4.52
N PHE A 2 -1.86 17.52 3.27
CA PHE A 2 -1.53 16.12 2.95
C PHE A 2 -0.13 16.10 2.34
N ASP A 3 0.84 15.67 3.12
CA ASP A 3 2.22 15.52 2.68
C ASP A 3 2.36 14.16 1.98
N HIS A 4 2.28 14.16 0.66
CA HIS A 4 2.49 12.97 -0.16
C HIS A 4 3.98 12.76 -0.40
N VAL A 5 4.50 11.59 -0.07
CA VAL A 5 5.87 11.18 -0.39
C VAL A 5 5.84 10.05 -1.42
N SER A 6 6.41 10.29 -2.59
CA SER A 6 6.60 9.28 -3.64
C SER A 6 7.84 8.45 -3.34
N ILE A 7 7.68 7.15 -3.08
CA ILE A 7 8.81 6.22 -2.94
C ILE A 7 8.76 5.24 -4.11
N GLY A 8 9.80 5.26 -4.95
CA GLY A 8 9.92 4.32 -6.07
C GLY A 8 10.21 2.91 -5.56
N VAL A 9 9.29 1.98 -5.83
CA VAL A 9 9.50 0.54 -5.54
C VAL A 9 9.88 -0.20 -6.81
N ARG A 10 10.66 -1.27 -6.65
CA ARG A 10 11.09 -2.11 -7.77
C ARG A 10 9.92 -2.85 -8.44
N ASP A 11 8.86 -3.16 -7.69
CA ASP A 11 7.67 -3.86 -8.19
C ASP A 11 6.42 -3.38 -7.44
N ILE A 12 5.51 -2.74 -8.18
CA ILE A 12 4.26 -2.18 -7.66
C ILE A 12 3.25 -3.27 -7.33
N ALA A 13 3.19 -4.35 -8.12
CA ALA A 13 2.25 -5.44 -7.90
C ALA A 13 2.56 -6.17 -6.59
N ARG A 14 3.86 -6.36 -6.29
CA ARG A 14 4.31 -6.91 -5.01
C ARG A 14 4.01 -5.98 -3.85
N ALA A 15 4.26 -4.68 -3.99
CA ALA A 15 3.95 -3.70 -2.95
C ALA A 15 2.45 -3.67 -2.64
N LYS A 16 1.60 -3.66 -3.67
CA LYS A 16 0.14 -3.70 -3.51
C LYS A 16 -0.32 -4.90 -2.67
N ARG A 17 0.12 -6.12 -3.01
CA ARG A 17 -0.26 -7.34 -2.27
C ARG A 17 0.16 -7.29 -0.80
N PHE A 18 1.33 -6.72 -0.52
CA PHE A 18 1.80 -6.55 0.85
C PHE A 18 0.87 -5.62 1.65
N TYR A 19 0.53 -4.46 1.09
CA TYR A 19 -0.38 -3.52 1.74
C TYR A 19 -1.81 -4.06 1.82
N ASP A 20 -2.31 -4.76 0.80
CA ASP A 20 -3.62 -5.42 0.82
C ASP A 20 -3.70 -6.42 1.99
N ALA A 21 -2.66 -7.25 2.18
CA ALA A 21 -2.62 -8.22 3.28
C ALA A 21 -2.45 -7.54 4.66
N ALA A 22 -1.64 -6.49 4.74
CA ALA A 22 -1.40 -5.76 5.99
C ALA A 22 -2.61 -4.94 6.44
N LEU A 23 -3.39 -4.41 5.49
CA LEU A 23 -4.56 -3.57 5.75
C LEU A 23 -5.87 -4.37 5.79
N ALA A 24 -5.91 -5.60 5.27
CA ALA A 24 -7.05 -6.51 5.39
C ALA A 24 -7.60 -6.68 6.83
N PRO A 25 -6.78 -6.87 7.89
CA PRO A 25 -7.30 -6.97 9.27
C PRO A 25 -7.84 -5.64 9.80
N LEU A 26 -7.49 -4.51 9.19
CA LEU A 26 -8.01 -3.18 9.55
C LEU A 26 -9.34 -2.87 8.86
N GLY A 27 -9.90 -3.83 8.10
CA GLY A 27 -11.20 -3.68 7.41
C GLY A 27 -11.12 -2.87 6.12
N TYR A 28 -9.93 -2.44 5.69
CA TYR A 28 -9.74 -1.77 4.42
C TYR A 28 -9.65 -2.81 3.29
N LYS A 29 -10.69 -2.86 2.46
CA LYS A 29 -10.70 -3.58 1.19
C LYS A 29 -11.07 -2.60 0.09
N CYS A 30 -10.18 -2.44 -0.88
CA CYS A 30 -10.38 -1.63 -2.08
C CYS A 30 -10.81 -2.54 -3.24
#